data_AF-A0A7J8KJ70-F1
#
_entry.id   AF-A0A7J8KJ70-F1
#
_cell.length_a   1.000
_cell.length_b   1.000
_cell.length_c   1.000
_cell.angle_alpha   90.00
_cell.angle_beta   90.00
_cell.angle_gamma   90.00
#
_symmetry.space_group_name_H-M   'P 1'
#
loop_
_entity.id
_entity.type
_entity.pdbx_description
1 polymer ?
#
loop_
_entity_poly.entity_id
_entity_poly.type
_entity_poly.pdbx_seq_one_letter_code
_entity_poly.pdbx_strand_id
1 'polypeptide(L)'
;MEEFNSGKQFVRYINMLINDTTFLLDESLESLKRIHEVQEEMKNKEQWEQLPRDQQQARQSQLAQDERVSRSYLALATETVDMFHILTKQVQKPFLRPELGPRLAAMLNFNLQQLCGPKCRDLKVENPEKYGFEPKKLLDQLTDIYLQLDCARFAKAIADDQRSYSKELFEEVISKMRKAGIKSTIAIEKFKLLAEKVEEIVAKNARAEIDYSDAPDEFRDPLMDTLMTDPVRLPSGTIMDRSIILRHLLNSPTDPFNRQTLTESMLEPVPELKEQIHAWMREKQNSDH
;
A
#
# COMPACT_ATOMS: atom_id res chain seq x y z
N MET A 1 -16.94 17.93 12.20
CA MET A 1 -15.47 17.83 12.29
C MET A 1 -15.02 16.61 13.08
N GLU A 2 -15.69 16.21 14.16
CA GLU A 2 -15.34 14.99 14.92
C GLU A 2 -15.51 13.70 14.09
N GLU A 3 -16.58 13.54 13.31
CA GLU A 3 -16.73 12.35 12.44
C GLU A 3 -15.64 12.22 11.37
N PHE A 4 -15.13 13.34 10.85
CA PHE A 4 -14.01 13.30 9.90
C PHE A 4 -12.68 12.94 10.58
N ASN A 5 -12.48 13.28 11.85
CA ASN A 5 -11.23 13.01 12.56
C ASN A 5 -11.20 11.63 13.24
N SER A 6 -12.36 11.09 13.65
CA SER A 6 -12.45 9.86 14.45
C SER A 6 -13.70 9.01 14.16
N GLY A 7 -14.54 9.38 13.19
CA GLY A 7 -15.77 8.65 12.89
C GLY A 7 -15.51 7.28 12.30
N LYS A 8 -16.10 6.23 12.91
CA LYS A 8 -15.95 4.83 12.48
C LYS A 8 -16.34 4.61 11.01
N GLN A 9 -17.37 5.33 10.54
CA GLN A 9 -17.81 5.26 9.13
C GLN A 9 -16.76 5.83 8.18
N PHE A 10 -16.09 6.92 8.57
CA PHE A 10 -15.07 7.54 7.74
C PHE A 10 -13.82 6.66 7.62
N VAL A 11 -13.40 6.00 8.71
CA VAL A 11 -12.29 5.03 8.68
C VAL A 11 -12.63 3.82 7.82
N ARG A 12 -13.86 3.31 7.89
CA ARG A 12 -14.34 2.24 7.00
C ARG A 12 -14.36 2.68 5.53
N TYR A 13 -14.76 3.92 5.28
CA TYR A 13 -14.73 4.49 3.94
C TYR A 13 -13.29 4.61 3.40
N ILE A 14 -12.34 5.11 4.17
CA ILE A 14 -10.91 5.14 3.78
C ILE A 14 -10.40 3.73 3.52
N ASN A 15 -10.78 2.75 4.35
CA ASN A 15 -10.42 1.36 4.14
C ASN A 15 -10.89 0.83 2.78
N MET A 16 -12.15 1.11 2.42
CA MET A 16 -12.68 0.77 1.10
C MET A 16 -11.92 1.49 -0.01
N LEU A 17 -11.63 2.77 0.16
CA LEU A 17 -10.89 3.56 -0.82
C LEU A 17 -9.46 3.02 -1.05
N ILE A 18 -8.77 2.57 0.00
CA ILE A 18 -7.46 1.90 -0.11
C ILE A 18 -7.60 0.58 -0.89
N ASN A 19 -8.62 -0.23 -0.59
CA ASN A 19 -8.88 -1.50 -1.29
C ASN A 19 -9.12 -1.24 -2.78
N ASP A 20 -10.02 -0.32 -3.10
CA ASP A 20 -10.40 0.02 -4.47
C ASP A 20 -9.21 0.59 -5.23
N THR A 21 -8.44 1.51 -4.64
CA THR A 21 -7.23 2.07 -5.28
C THR A 21 -6.20 0.98 -5.55
N THR A 22 -5.99 0.05 -4.61
CA THR A 22 -5.04 -1.06 -4.78
C THR A 22 -5.47 -1.93 -5.96
N PHE A 23 -6.72 -2.40 -5.95
CA PHE A 23 -7.24 -3.30 -6.97
C PHE A 23 -7.30 -2.62 -8.35
N LEU A 24 -7.88 -1.43 -8.42
CA LEU A 24 -8.10 -0.73 -9.69
C LEU A 24 -6.79 -0.37 -10.37
N LEU A 25 -5.79 0.12 -9.63
CA LEU A 25 -4.50 0.42 -10.22
C LEU A 25 -3.76 -0.85 -10.62
N ASP A 26 -3.81 -1.92 -9.81
CA ASP A 26 -3.13 -3.17 -10.17
C ASP A 26 -3.72 -3.79 -11.44
N GLU A 27 -5.04 -3.96 -11.51
CA GLU A 27 -5.73 -4.47 -12.70
C GLU A 27 -5.52 -3.58 -13.93
N SER A 28 -5.54 -2.26 -13.74
CA SER A 28 -5.31 -1.30 -14.83
C SER A 28 -3.90 -1.40 -15.39
N LEU A 29 -2.89 -1.42 -14.52
CA LEU A 29 -1.49 -1.47 -14.90
C LEU A 29 -1.13 -2.84 -15.46
N GLU A 30 -1.70 -3.93 -14.93
CA GLU A 30 -1.52 -5.27 -15.49
C GLU A 30 -2.17 -5.39 -16.88
N SER A 31 -3.38 -4.85 -17.06
CA SER A 31 -4.02 -4.81 -18.38
C SER A 31 -3.19 -4.02 -19.39
N LEU A 32 -2.57 -2.89 -18.99
CA LEU A 32 -1.65 -2.14 -19.86
C LEU A 32 -0.41 -2.96 -20.24
N LYS A 33 0.15 -3.77 -19.33
CA LYS A 33 1.28 -4.66 -19.66
C LYS A 33 0.89 -5.72 -20.68
N ARG A 34 -0.31 -6.33 -20.55
CA ARG A 34 -0.83 -7.29 -21.53
C ARG A 34 -1.06 -6.64 -22.91
N ILE A 35 -1.59 -5.42 -22.93
CA ILE A 35 -1.73 -4.63 -24.16
C ILE A 35 -0.35 -4.38 -24.80
N HIS A 36 0.63 -3.95 -24.00
CA HIS A 36 1.99 -3.71 -24.47
C HIS A 36 2.63 -4.96 -25.06
N GLU A 37 2.52 -6.11 -24.40
CA GLU A 37 3.04 -7.39 -24.87
C GLU A 37 2.47 -7.75 -26.25
N VAL A 38 1.14 -7.70 -26.42
CA VAL A 38 0.50 -8.02 -27.70
C VAL A 38 0.86 -6.99 -28.78
N GLN A 39 0.98 -5.71 -28.43
CA GLN A 39 1.41 -4.67 -29.37
C GLN A 39 2.86 -4.90 -29.85
N GLU A 40 3.78 -5.30 -28.98
CA GLU A 40 5.16 -5.62 -29.37
C GLU A 40 5.23 -6.90 -30.22
N GLU A 41 4.44 -7.93 -29.90
CA GLU A 41 4.30 -9.12 -30.77
C GLU A 41 3.83 -8.73 -32.17
N MET A 42 2.82 -7.87 -32.28
CA MET A 42 2.26 -7.42 -33.56
C MET A 42 3.22 -6.51 -34.35
N LYS A 43 4.11 -5.77 -33.68
CA LYS A 43 5.16 -4.97 -34.34
C LYS A 43 6.20 -5.84 -35.03
N ASN A 44 6.51 -7.01 -34.46
CA ASN A 44 7.43 -7.96 -35.07
C ASN A 44 6.75 -8.74 -36.20
N LYS A 45 6.57 -8.08 -37.35
CA LYS A 45 5.83 -8.62 -38.50
C LYS A 45 6.35 -10.00 -38.95
N GLU A 46 7.66 -10.22 -38.94
CA GLU A 46 8.26 -11.49 -39.36
C GLU A 46 7.81 -12.67 -38.49
N GLN A 47 7.75 -12.48 -37.17
CA GLN A 47 7.27 -13.51 -36.25
C GLN A 47 5.75 -13.59 -36.24
N TRP A 48 5.07 -12.45 -36.33
CA TRP A 48 3.60 -12.38 -36.33
C TRP A 48 2.99 -13.11 -37.53
N GLU A 49 3.55 -12.92 -38.73
CA GLU A 49 3.06 -13.55 -39.96
C GLU A 49 3.31 -15.07 -39.98
N GLN A 50 4.27 -15.57 -39.20
CA GLN A 50 4.52 -17.01 -39.03
C GLN A 50 3.50 -17.69 -38.11
N LEU A 51 2.79 -16.93 -37.27
CA LEU A 51 1.78 -17.50 -36.37
C LEU A 51 0.56 -18.00 -37.18
N PRO A 52 -0.05 -19.13 -36.79
CA PRO A 52 -1.31 -19.58 -37.38
C PRO A 52 -2.39 -18.50 -37.29
N ARG A 53 -3.25 -18.39 -38.31
CA ARG A 53 -4.32 -17.38 -38.36
C ARG A 53 -5.24 -17.40 -37.13
N ASP A 54 -5.54 -18.59 -36.60
CA ASP A 54 -6.37 -18.73 -35.39
C ASP A 54 -5.70 -18.10 -34.15
N GLN A 55 -4.37 -18.22 -34.03
CA GLN A 55 -3.62 -17.59 -32.93
C GLN A 55 -3.56 -16.07 -33.09
N GLN A 56 -3.36 -15.58 -34.33
CA GLN A 56 -3.40 -14.14 -34.61
C GLN A 56 -4.77 -13.55 -34.24
N GLN A 57 -5.87 -14.23 -34.61
CA GLN A 57 -7.22 -13.78 -34.29
C GLN A 57 -7.51 -13.83 -32.78
N ALA A 58 -7.04 -14.86 -32.08
CA ALA A 58 -7.16 -14.96 -30.63
C ALA A 58 -6.41 -13.82 -29.92
N ARG A 59 -5.16 -13.54 -30.32
CA ARG A 59 -4.35 -12.43 -29.78
C ARG A 59 -5.00 -11.07 -30.05
N GLN A 60 -5.53 -10.83 -31.25
CA GLN A 60 -6.27 -9.59 -31.56
C GLN A 60 -7.55 -9.45 -30.73
N SER A 61 -8.27 -10.56 -30.50
CA SER A 61 -9.48 -10.57 -29.67
C SER A 61 -9.13 -10.27 -28.20
N GLN A 62 -8.03 -10.84 -27.70
CA GLN A 62 -7.51 -10.57 -26.37
C GLN A 62 -7.11 -9.09 -26.22
N LEU A 63 -6.39 -8.53 -27.21
CA LEU A 63 -6.04 -7.12 -27.24
C LEU A 63 -7.30 -6.24 -27.14
N ALA A 64 -8.31 -6.47 -27.98
CA ALA A 64 -9.55 -5.69 -27.95
C ALA A 64 -10.27 -5.76 -26.59
N GLN A 65 -10.23 -6.92 -25.93
CA GLN A 65 -10.80 -7.10 -24.61
C GLN A 65 -10.00 -6.35 -23.54
N ASP A 66 -8.66 -6.51 -23.51
CA ASP A 66 -7.80 -5.80 -22.57
C ASP A 66 -7.90 -4.27 -22.76
N GLU A 67 -7.96 -3.77 -24.00
CA GLU A 67 -8.14 -2.35 -24.28
C GLU A 67 -9.43 -1.78 -23.68
N ARG A 68 -10.53 -2.56 -23.74
CA ARG A 68 -11.82 -2.17 -23.16
C ARG A 68 -11.76 -2.16 -21.64
N VAL A 69 -11.16 -3.20 -21.06
CA VAL A 69 -11.01 -3.37 -19.61
C VAL A 69 -10.12 -2.26 -19.04
N SER A 70 -8.94 -2.04 -19.63
CA SER A 70 -7.98 -1.02 -19.23
C SER A 70 -8.61 0.37 -19.20
N ARG A 71 -9.35 0.76 -20.25
CA ARG A 71 -10.03 2.06 -20.30
C ARG A 71 -11.03 2.23 -19.16
N SER A 72 -11.84 1.21 -18.88
CA SER A 72 -12.86 1.28 -17.83
C SER A 72 -12.25 1.38 -16.44
N TYR A 73 -11.25 0.54 -16.15
CA TYR A 73 -10.60 0.54 -14.83
C TYR A 73 -9.72 1.76 -14.61
N LEU A 74 -8.98 2.24 -15.62
CA LEU A 74 -8.16 3.45 -15.50
C LEU A 74 -8.99 4.69 -15.23
N ALA A 75 -10.15 4.82 -15.88
CA ALA A 75 -11.05 5.94 -15.61
C ALA A 75 -11.50 5.94 -14.14
N LEU A 76 -11.92 4.78 -13.63
CA LEU A 76 -12.33 4.67 -12.22
C LEU A 76 -11.15 4.84 -11.25
N ALA A 77 -9.98 4.28 -11.58
CA ALA A 77 -8.76 4.41 -10.80
C ALA A 77 -8.34 5.88 -10.67
N THR A 78 -8.40 6.63 -11.77
CA THR A 78 -8.06 8.06 -11.79
C THR A 78 -8.99 8.85 -10.87
N GLU A 79 -10.31 8.68 -10.99
CA GLU A 79 -11.27 9.35 -10.09
C GLU A 79 -11.07 8.96 -8.62
N THR A 80 -10.74 7.68 -8.37
CA THR A 80 -10.48 7.17 -7.01
C THR A 80 -9.22 7.80 -6.41
N VAL A 81 -8.14 7.91 -7.19
CA VAL A 81 -6.89 8.56 -6.77
C VAL A 81 -7.08 10.06 -6.59
N ASP A 82 -7.81 10.74 -7.47
CA ASP A 82 -8.13 12.16 -7.36
C ASP A 82 -8.87 12.43 -6.03
N MET A 83 -9.86 11.60 -5.71
CA MET A 83 -10.57 11.65 -4.43
C MET A 83 -9.65 11.37 -3.23
N PHE A 84 -8.80 10.35 -3.34
CA PHE A 84 -7.81 10.00 -2.30
C PHE A 84 -6.87 11.17 -1.99
N HIS A 85 -6.35 11.82 -3.03
CA HIS A 85 -5.46 12.97 -2.97
C HIS A 85 -6.14 14.20 -2.34
N ILE A 86 -7.42 14.47 -2.67
CA ILE A 86 -8.17 15.57 -2.05
C ILE A 86 -8.40 15.31 -0.56
N LEU A 87 -8.79 14.08 -0.19
CA LEU A 87 -9.08 13.74 1.20
C LEU A 87 -7.85 13.78 2.09
N THR A 88 -6.72 13.25 1.60
CA THR A 88 -5.44 13.26 2.32
C THR A 88 -4.91 14.68 2.54
N LYS A 89 -5.20 15.60 1.62
CA LYS A 89 -4.90 17.03 1.78
C LYS A 89 -5.75 17.71 2.86
N GLN A 90 -7.02 17.33 3.03
CA GLN A 90 -7.93 17.99 3.96
C GLN A 90 -7.93 17.36 5.36
N VAL A 91 -7.84 16.03 5.47
CA VAL A 91 -8.06 15.29 6.71
C VAL A 91 -7.06 14.14 6.85
N GLN A 92 -5.88 14.42 7.41
CA GLN A 92 -4.76 13.47 7.46
C GLN A 92 -4.86 12.43 8.57
N LYS A 93 -5.40 12.81 9.74
CA LYS A 93 -5.36 11.99 10.97
C LYS A 93 -5.91 10.56 10.79
N PRO A 94 -7.04 10.35 10.09
CA PRO A 94 -7.61 9.01 9.90
C PRO A 94 -6.72 8.08 9.08
N PHE A 95 -6.05 8.59 8.03
CA PHE A 95 -5.14 7.80 7.18
C PHE A 95 -3.94 7.25 7.94
N LEU A 96 -3.60 7.88 9.07
CA LEU A 96 -2.46 7.52 9.88
C LEU A 96 -2.82 6.61 11.07
N ARG A 97 -4.09 6.18 11.21
CA ARG A 97 -4.49 5.23 12.26
C ARG A 97 -3.70 3.90 12.15
N PRO A 98 -3.39 3.21 13.26
CA PRO A 98 -2.57 1.99 13.25
C PRO A 98 -3.04 0.91 12.26
N GLU A 99 -4.36 0.76 12.08
CA GLU A 99 -4.99 -0.22 11.19
C GLU A 99 -5.04 0.21 9.71
N LEU A 100 -4.73 1.48 9.39
CA LEU A 100 -4.76 2.05 8.03
C LEU A 100 -3.38 2.48 7.52
N GLY A 101 -2.57 3.13 8.35
CA GLY A 101 -1.29 3.73 7.96
C GLY A 101 -0.33 2.76 7.24
N PRO A 102 -0.02 1.58 7.82
CA PRO A 102 0.81 0.57 7.17
C PRO A 102 0.23 0.08 5.84
N ARG A 103 -1.09 -0.05 5.74
CA ARG A 103 -1.76 -0.49 4.51
C ARG A 103 -1.67 0.56 3.41
N LEU A 104 -1.84 1.81 3.78
CA LEU A 104 -1.68 2.93 2.88
C LEU A 104 -0.25 3.02 2.37
N ALA A 105 0.74 2.94 3.26
CA ALA A 105 2.14 2.94 2.87
C ALA A 105 2.46 1.80 1.89
N ALA A 106 2.03 0.57 2.19
CA ALA A 106 2.22 -0.57 1.30
C ALA A 106 1.55 -0.37 -0.08
N MET A 107 0.31 0.13 -0.11
CA MET A 107 -0.41 0.43 -1.35
C MET A 107 0.33 1.49 -2.19
N LEU A 108 0.79 2.57 -1.57
CA LEU A 108 1.50 3.63 -2.27
C LEU A 108 2.87 3.16 -2.75
N ASN A 109 3.61 2.40 -1.94
CA ASN A 109 4.94 1.88 -2.31
C ASN A 109 4.81 0.92 -3.50
N PHE A 110 3.84 0.02 -3.47
CA PHE A 110 3.55 -0.90 -4.56
C PHE A 110 3.25 -0.15 -5.87
N ASN A 111 2.41 0.88 -5.81
CA ASN A 111 2.10 1.70 -6.99
C ASN A 111 3.30 2.50 -7.49
N LEU A 112 4.14 3.05 -6.61
CA LEU A 112 5.40 3.67 -7.01
C LEU A 112 6.34 2.65 -7.68
N GLN A 113 6.41 1.43 -7.17
CA GLN A 113 7.21 0.35 -7.75
C GLN A 113 6.73 0.01 -9.17
N GLN A 114 5.43 -0.02 -9.42
CA GLN A 114 4.89 -0.26 -10.77
C GLN A 114 5.25 0.88 -11.74
N LEU A 115 5.16 2.14 -11.31
CA LEU A 115 5.37 3.32 -12.16
C LEU A 115 6.85 3.69 -12.35
N CYS A 116 7.69 3.40 -11.35
CA CYS A 116 9.08 3.86 -11.31
C CYS A 116 10.10 2.72 -11.28
N GLY A 117 9.68 1.49 -10.95
CA GLY A 117 10.55 0.33 -10.88
C GLY A 117 11.02 -0.18 -12.25
N PRO A 118 11.78 -1.28 -12.28
CA PRO A 118 12.47 -1.77 -13.48
C PRO A 118 11.51 -2.14 -14.62
N LYS A 119 10.30 -2.60 -14.28
CA LYS A 119 9.25 -3.01 -15.22
C LYS A 119 8.33 -1.86 -15.67
N CYS A 120 8.63 -0.60 -15.33
CA CYS A 120 7.79 0.52 -15.74
C CYS A 120 7.75 0.71 -17.26
N ARG A 121 8.74 0.19 -17.99
CA ARG A 121 8.81 0.23 -19.45
C ARG A 121 7.70 -0.62 -20.10
N ASP A 122 7.26 -1.66 -19.40
CA ASP A 122 6.20 -2.56 -19.84
C ASP A 122 4.82 -1.87 -19.85
N LEU A 123 4.72 -0.68 -19.27
CA LEU A 123 3.51 0.16 -19.31
C LEU A 123 3.45 1.05 -20.58
N LYS A 124 4.46 0.97 -21.46
CA LYS A 124 4.56 1.84 -22.64
C LYS A 124 3.69 1.31 -23.78
N VAL A 125 2.40 1.61 -23.71
CA VAL A 125 1.44 1.29 -24.78
C VAL A 125 1.44 2.33 -25.89
N GLU A 126 1.02 1.94 -27.09
CA GLU A 126 0.71 2.88 -28.17
C GLU A 126 -0.56 3.68 -27.86
N ASN A 127 -0.56 4.98 -28.19
CA ASN A 127 -1.68 5.88 -27.97
C ASN A 127 -2.25 5.82 -26.52
N PRO A 128 -1.45 6.09 -25.48
CA PRO A 128 -1.88 5.96 -24.07
C PRO A 128 -3.12 6.79 -23.72
N GLU A 129 -3.30 7.92 -24.42
CA GLU A 129 -4.48 8.80 -24.35
C GLU A 129 -5.80 8.03 -24.57
N LYS A 130 -5.80 6.98 -25.42
CA LYS A 130 -6.97 6.14 -25.73
C LYS A 130 -7.52 5.42 -24.50
N TYR A 131 -6.67 5.19 -23.51
CA TYR A 131 -6.99 4.49 -22.26
C TYR A 131 -7.16 5.45 -21.08
N GLY A 132 -6.91 6.76 -21.28
CA GLY A 132 -6.87 7.73 -20.20
C GLY A 132 -5.65 7.55 -19.28
N PHE A 133 -4.58 6.93 -19.78
CA PHE A 133 -3.40 6.67 -18.96
C PHE A 133 -2.46 7.89 -18.92
N GLU A 134 -2.49 8.61 -17.81
CA GLU A 134 -1.63 9.77 -17.55
C GLU A 134 -0.58 9.46 -16.45
N PRO A 135 0.50 8.71 -16.75
CA PRO A 135 1.46 8.24 -15.74
C PRO A 135 2.14 9.38 -14.97
N LYS A 136 2.32 10.55 -15.61
CA LYS A 136 2.88 11.75 -14.98
C LYS A 136 1.94 12.33 -13.94
N LYS A 137 0.64 12.45 -14.26
CA LYS A 137 -0.39 12.95 -13.33
C LYS A 137 -0.52 11.99 -12.14
N LEU A 138 -0.60 10.68 -12.43
CA LEU A 138 -0.68 9.66 -11.39
C LEU A 138 0.52 9.69 -10.44
N LEU A 139 1.75 9.74 -10.97
CA LEU A 139 2.96 9.86 -10.15
C LEU A 139 2.96 11.15 -9.31
N ASP A 140 2.50 12.25 -9.89
CA ASP A 140 2.38 13.54 -9.20
C ASP A 140 1.45 13.45 -7.99
N GLN A 141 0.28 12.82 -8.16
CA GLN A 141 -0.71 12.67 -7.10
C GLN A 141 -0.25 11.70 -6.01
N LEU A 142 0.33 10.56 -6.39
CA LEU A 142 0.87 9.60 -5.43
C LEU A 142 1.95 10.24 -4.57
N THR A 143 2.92 10.94 -5.19
CA THR A 143 3.98 11.63 -4.44
C THR A 143 3.47 12.77 -3.57
N ASP A 144 2.39 13.45 -3.96
CA ASP A 144 1.72 14.42 -3.09
C ASP A 144 1.13 13.77 -1.84
N ILE A 145 0.53 12.58 -1.95
CA ILE A 145 -0.05 11.88 -0.79
C ILE A 145 1.05 11.60 0.25
N TYR A 146 2.24 11.18 -0.17
CA TYR A 146 3.40 11.04 0.72
C TYR A 146 3.73 12.35 1.44
N LEU A 147 3.81 13.46 0.69
CA LEU A 147 4.15 14.77 1.24
C LEU A 147 3.07 15.32 2.19
N GLN A 148 1.80 15.02 1.90
CA GLN A 148 0.66 15.43 2.73
C GLN A 148 0.60 14.65 4.05
N LEU A 149 1.11 13.41 4.07
CA LEU A 149 1.13 12.53 5.23
C LEU A 149 2.50 12.46 5.92
N ASP A 150 3.48 13.27 5.49
CA ASP A 150 4.84 13.30 6.05
C ASP A 150 4.82 13.57 7.56
N CYS A 151 5.06 12.51 8.33
CA CYS A 151 5.26 12.52 9.76
C CYS A 151 6.06 11.27 10.17
N ALA A 152 6.64 11.28 11.38
CA ALA A 152 7.44 10.17 11.87
C ALA A 152 6.69 8.82 11.84
N ARG A 153 5.39 8.82 12.16
CA ARG A 153 4.56 7.60 12.12
C ARG A 153 4.39 7.06 10.70
N PHE A 154 4.22 7.92 9.71
CA PHE A 154 4.06 7.49 8.33
C PHE A 154 5.40 7.05 7.72
N ALA A 155 6.49 7.77 8.03
CA ALA A 155 7.84 7.35 7.65
C ALA A 155 8.16 5.94 8.17
N LYS A 156 7.77 5.63 9.42
CA LYS A 156 7.88 4.27 9.96
C LYS A 156 7.04 3.26 9.17
N ALA A 157 5.79 3.60 8.86
CA ALA A 157 4.91 2.72 8.08
C ALA A 157 5.47 2.42 6.66
N ILE A 158 6.16 3.39 6.04
CA ILE A 158 6.86 3.20 4.77
C ILE A 158 8.07 2.28 4.95
N ALA A 159 8.88 2.52 5.99
CA ALA A 159 10.07 1.72 6.29
C ALA A 159 9.76 0.26 6.62
N ASP A 160 8.63 0.01 7.27
CA ASP A 160 8.19 -1.33 7.67
C ASP A 160 7.66 -2.16 6.47
N ASP A 161 7.37 -1.54 5.32
CA ASP A 161 6.93 -2.26 4.11
C ASP A 161 8.11 -2.89 3.35
N GLN A 162 8.55 -4.05 3.83
CA GLN A 162 9.66 -4.80 3.25
C GLN A 162 9.39 -5.36 1.84
N ARG A 163 8.16 -5.29 1.33
CA ARG A 163 7.79 -5.91 0.04
C ARG A 163 8.06 -4.99 -1.14
N SER A 164 7.67 -3.72 -1.00
CA SER A 164 7.67 -2.78 -2.13
C SER A 164 8.65 -1.63 -1.94
N TYR A 165 8.97 -1.26 -0.70
CA TYR A 165 9.95 -0.22 -0.42
C TYR A 165 11.36 -0.65 -0.83
N SER A 166 12.11 0.27 -1.44
CA SER A 166 13.56 0.21 -1.52
C SER A 166 14.13 1.62 -1.64
N LYS A 167 15.37 1.83 -1.20
CA LYS A 167 16.05 3.12 -1.33
C LYS A 167 16.13 3.55 -2.80
N GLU A 168 16.51 2.62 -3.66
CA GLU A 168 16.70 2.83 -5.09
C GLU A 168 15.38 3.23 -5.75
N LEU A 169 14.25 2.67 -5.30
CA LEU A 169 12.93 3.08 -5.78
C LEU A 169 12.67 4.56 -5.51
N PHE A 170 12.95 5.05 -4.30
CA PHE A 170 12.71 6.45 -3.94
C PHE A 170 13.67 7.39 -4.69
N GLU A 171 14.92 6.99 -4.91
CA GLU A 171 15.88 7.72 -5.74
C GLU A 171 15.39 7.83 -7.20
N GLU A 172 14.86 6.73 -7.77
CA GLU A 172 14.27 6.73 -9.11
C GLU A 172 13.01 7.59 -9.21
N VAL A 173 12.15 7.57 -8.18
CA VAL A 173 10.98 8.45 -8.09
C VAL A 173 11.40 9.92 -8.11
N ILE A 174 12.42 10.31 -7.34
CA ILE A 174 12.98 11.67 -7.34
C ILE A 174 13.54 12.04 -8.72
N SER A 175 14.29 11.13 -9.35
CA SER A 175 14.84 11.30 -10.71
C SER A 175 13.74 11.53 -11.74
N LYS A 176 12.66 10.74 -11.69
CA LYS A 176 11.50 10.85 -12.59
C LYS A 176 10.69 12.12 -12.34
N MET A 177 10.47 12.52 -11.09
CA MET A 177 9.82 13.81 -10.77
C MET A 177 10.58 15.00 -11.37
N ARG A 178 11.92 15.00 -11.24
CA ARG A 178 12.79 16.05 -11.82
C ARG A 178 12.73 16.06 -13.34
N LYS A 179 12.92 14.89 -13.98
CA LYS A 179 12.92 14.76 -15.45
C LYS A 179 11.57 15.11 -16.08
N ALA A 180 10.47 14.74 -15.43
CA ALA A 180 9.13 14.99 -15.93
C ALA A 180 8.64 16.42 -15.66
N GLY A 181 9.29 17.16 -14.76
CA GLY A 181 8.90 18.53 -14.39
C GLY A 181 7.55 18.61 -13.68
N ILE A 182 7.13 17.55 -13.00
CA ILE A 182 5.80 17.45 -12.37
C ILE A 182 5.74 18.12 -10.98
N LYS A 183 6.88 18.24 -10.30
CA LYS A 183 6.99 18.86 -8.96
C LYS A 183 7.92 20.07 -8.96
N SER A 184 7.66 21.00 -8.04
CA SER A 184 8.58 22.11 -7.75
C SER A 184 9.85 21.59 -7.08
N THR A 185 10.94 22.36 -7.18
CA THR A 185 12.21 22.06 -6.51
C THR A 185 12.05 21.88 -5.00
N ILE A 186 11.20 22.69 -4.37
CA ILE A 186 10.88 22.62 -2.95
C ILE A 186 10.16 21.30 -2.61
N ALA A 187 9.17 20.89 -3.41
CA ALA A 187 8.44 19.64 -3.17
C ALA A 187 9.35 18.41 -3.34
N ILE A 188 10.25 18.45 -4.33
CA ILE A 188 11.25 17.40 -4.54
C ILE A 188 12.21 17.30 -3.34
N GLU A 189 12.66 18.44 -2.80
CA GLU A 189 13.54 18.42 -1.63
C GLU A 189 12.82 17.91 -0.38
N LYS A 190 11.54 18.26 -0.18
CA LYS A 190 10.73 17.67 0.89
C LYS A 190 10.60 16.16 0.76
N PHE A 191 10.38 15.65 -0.45
CA PHE A 191 10.28 14.21 -0.69
C PHE A 191 11.62 13.51 -0.41
N LYS A 192 12.74 14.16 -0.76
CA LYS A 192 14.08 13.67 -0.43
C LYS A 192 14.32 13.60 1.08
N LEU A 193 13.92 14.63 1.83
CA LEU A 193 13.98 14.61 3.29
C LEU A 193 13.11 13.50 3.90
N LEU A 194 11.93 13.22 3.32
CA LEU A 194 11.12 12.07 3.73
C LEU A 194 11.86 10.75 3.45
N ALA A 195 12.46 10.59 2.27
CA ALA A 195 13.26 9.41 1.93
C ALA A 195 14.42 9.19 2.92
N GLU A 196 15.14 10.25 3.27
CA GLU A 196 16.22 10.20 4.27
C GLU A 196 15.71 9.75 5.65
N LYS A 197 14.56 10.28 6.12
CA LYS A 197 13.94 9.81 7.37
C LYS A 197 13.56 8.33 7.32
N VAL A 198 13.03 7.85 6.20
CA VAL A 198 12.66 6.44 6.03
C VAL A 198 13.91 5.57 6.08
N GLU A 199 14.98 5.96 5.39
CA GLU A 199 16.27 5.26 5.41
C GLU A 199 16.90 5.19 6.80
N GLU A 200 16.83 6.26 7.58
CA GLU A 200 17.28 6.25 8.98
C GLU A 200 16.50 5.22 9.83
N ILE A 201 15.19 5.12 9.61
CA ILE A 201 14.34 4.14 10.29
C ILE A 201 14.68 2.72 9.84
N VAL A 202 14.85 2.48 8.54
CA VAL A 202 15.24 1.16 8.00
C VAL A 202 16.60 0.74 8.56
N ALA A 203 17.60 1.63 8.55
CA ALA A 203 18.92 1.35 9.12
C ALA A 203 18.86 1.09 10.63
N LYS A 204 18.00 1.81 11.36
CA LYS A 204 17.78 1.57 12.79
C LYS A 204 17.11 0.21 13.01
N ASN A 205 16.10 -0.13 12.23
CA ASN A 205 15.39 -1.41 12.32
C ASN A 205 16.34 -2.57 12.02
N ALA A 206 17.17 -2.47 10.97
CA ALA A 206 18.16 -3.49 10.61
C ALA A 206 19.24 -3.69 11.69
N ARG A 207 19.66 -2.62 12.38
CA ARG A 207 20.59 -2.72 13.52
C ARG A 207 19.94 -3.26 14.79
N ALA A 208 18.62 -3.09 14.91
CA ALA A 208 17.82 -3.52 16.04
C ALA A 208 17.03 -4.80 15.71
N GLU A 209 17.41 -5.56 14.68
CA GLU A 209 16.88 -6.90 14.38
C GLU A 209 17.27 -7.84 15.52
N ILE A 210 16.55 -7.67 16.62
CA ILE A 210 16.45 -8.62 17.70
C ILE A 210 15.45 -9.64 17.21
N ASP A 211 15.92 -10.89 17.10
CA ASP A 211 15.06 -11.97 16.69
C ASP A 211 14.10 -12.30 17.83
N TYR A 212 12.85 -11.85 17.69
CA TYR A 212 11.76 -12.21 18.59
C TYR A 212 11.03 -13.49 18.15
N SER A 213 11.60 -14.28 17.24
CA SER A 213 11.02 -15.55 16.78
C SER A 213 10.90 -16.61 17.88
N ASP A 214 11.52 -16.40 19.05
CA ASP A 214 11.38 -17.23 20.23
C ASP A 214 10.42 -16.64 21.28
N ALA A 215 9.66 -15.60 20.92
CA ALA A 215 8.62 -15.03 21.78
C ALA A 215 7.64 -16.12 22.25
N PRO A 216 7.28 -16.17 23.55
CA PRO A 216 6.25 -17.06 24.06
C PRO A 216 4.93 -16.95 23.28
N ASP A 217 4.24 -18.07 23.09
CA ASP A 217 2.99 -18.13 22.32
C ASP A 217 1.93 -17.15 22.84
N GLU A 218 1.89 -16.91 24.15
CA GLU A 218 0.97 -15.95 24.79
C GLU A 218 1.21 -14.48 24.40
N PHE A 219 2.39 -14.15 23.88
CA PHE A 219 2.73 -12.79 23.41
C PHE A 219 2.41 -12.58 21.94
N ARG A 220 2.05 -13.65 21.23
CA ARG A 220 1.82 -13.64 19.78
C ARG A 220 0.35 -13.45 19.47
N ASP A 221 0.10 -12.68 18.41
CA ASP A 221 -1.25 -12.54 17.89
C ASP A 221 -1.72 -13.88 17.28
N PRO A 222 -2.90 -14.38 17.68
CA PRO A 222 -3.38 -15.70 17.27
C PRO A 222 -3.77 -15.80 15.78
N LEU A 223 -3.85 -14.68 15.05
CA LEU A 223 -4.14 -14.66 13.62
C LEU A 223 -2.87 -14.43 12.78
N MET A 224 -2.02 -13.49 13.20
CA MET A 224 -0.84 -13.09 12.43
C MET A 224 0.45 -13.79 12.86
N ASP A 225 0.47 -14.48 14.00
CA ASP A 225 1.67 -15.12 14.59
C ASP A 225 2.84 -14.13 14.77
N THR A 226 2.50 -12.87 15.08
CA THR A 226 3.46 -11.78 15.33
C THR A 226 3.35 -11.29 16.76
N LEU A 227 4.45 -10.80 17.33
CA LEU A 227 4.43 -10.19 18.67
C LEU A 227 3.40 -9.06 18.77
N MET A 228 2.50 -9.14 19.76
CA MET A 228 1.49 -8.12 20.01
C MET A 228 2.12 -6.86 20.59
N THR A 229 1.66 -5.70 20.13
CA THR A 229 2.12 -4.38 20.61
C THR A 229 1.10 -3.70 21.51
N ASP A 230 -0.18 -3.96 21.27
CA ASP A 230 -1.29 -3.43 22.05
C ASP A 230 -2.36 -4.51 22.26
N PRO A 231 -2.14 -5.46 23.18
CA PRO A 231 -3.03 -6.60 23.38
C PRO A 231 -4.41 -6.16 23.89
N VAL A 232 -5.45 -6.69 23.27
CA VAL A 232 -6.86 -6.49 23.64
C VAL A 232 -7.57 -7.84 23.73
N ARG A 233 -8.44 -7.97 24.74
CA ARG A 233 -9.28 -9.14 24.95
C ARG A 233 -10.62 -8.95 24.26
N LEU A 234 -11.01 -9.96 23.48
CA LEU A 234 -12.33 -10.08 22.88
C LEU A 234 -13.30 -10.70 23.90
N PRO A 235 -14.63 -10.50 23.74
CA PRO A 235 -15.65 -11.17 24.57
C PRO A 235 -15.58 -12.69 24.54
N SER A 236 -15.01 -13.28 23.49
CA SER A 236 -14.75 -14.72 23.37
C SER A 236 -13.64 -15.22 24.33
N GLY A 237 -12.92 -14.30 24.98
CA GLY A 237 -11.76 -14.59 25.83
C GLY A 237 -10.42 -14.53 25.08
N THR A 238 -10.45 -14.56 23.75
CA THR A 238 -9.24 -14.50 22.91
C THR A 238 -8.56 -13.14 23.04
N ILE A 239 -7.23 -13.12 23.11
CA ILE A 239 -6.42 -11.89 23.12
C ILE A 239 -5.78 -11.72 21.75
N MET A 240 -5.86 -10.52 21.18
CA MET A 240 -5.28 -10.17 19.88
C MET A 240 -4.61 -8.79 19.95
N ASP A 241 -3.76 -8.46 18.97
CA ASP A 241 -3.29 -7.09 18.82
C ASP A 241 -4.45 -6.18 18.35
N ARG A 242 -4.57 -5.00 18.98
CA ARG A 242 -5.62 -4.02 18.65
C ARG A 242 -5.65 -3.69 17.16
N SER A 243 -4.51 -3.47 16.52
CA SER A 243 -4.47 -3.07 15.11
C SER A 243 -5.01 -4.17 14.18
N ILE A 244 -4.75 -5.43 14.54
CA ILE A 244 -5.18 -6.61 13.77
C ILE A 244 -6.70 -6.79 13.90
N ILE A 245 -7.26 -6.75 15.12
CA ILE A 245 -8.71 -6.90 15.29
C ILE A 245 -9.48 -5.69 14.72
N LEU A 246 -8.98 -4.47 14.88
CA LEU A 246 -9.60 -3.29 14.25
C LEU A 246 -9.62 -3.42 12.73
N ARG A 247 -8.53 -3.93 12.12
CA ARG A 247 -8.49 -4.21 10.69
C ARG A 247 -9.52 -5.26 10.27
N HIS A 248 -9.72 -6.32 11.05
CA HIS A 248 -10.78 -7.29 10.77
C HIS A 248 -12.15 -6.61 10.79
N LEU A 249 -12.43 -5.81 11.83
CA LEU A 249 -13.69 -5.11 12.03
C LEU A 249 -14.02 -4.06 10.94
N LEU A 250 -13.01 -3.55 10.22
CA LEU A 250 -13.24 -2.69 9.05
C LEU A 250 -13.89 -3.44 7.88
N ASN A 251 -13.68 -4.75 7.78
CA ASN A 251 -14.22 -5.60 6.72
C ASN A 251 -15.42 -6.43 7.19
N SER A 252 -15.37 -6.98 8.42
CA SER A 252 -16.43 -7.83 8.99
C SER A 252 -16.66 -7.50 10.47
N PRO A 253 -17.89 -7.13 10.91
CA PRO A 253 -18.19 -6.78 12.30
C PRO A 253 -18.40 -8.04 13.18
N THR A 254 -17.43 -8.96 13.14
CA THR A 254 -17.49 -10.27 13.78
C THR A 254 -16.19 -10.58 14.52
N ASP A 255 -16.24 -11.53 15.45
CA ASP A 255 -15.06 -12.19 15.98
C ASP A 255 -14.47 -13.12 14.89
N PRO A 256 -13.16 -13.05 14.60
CA PRO A 256 -12.54 -13.82 13.52
C PRO A 256 -12.52 -15.34 13.76
N PHE A 257 -12.70 -15.80 15.00
CA PHE A 257 -12.62 -17.22 15.38
C PHE A 257 -14.00 -17.88 15.48
N ASN A 258 -14.95 -17.22 16.14
CA ASN A 258 -16.28 -17.80 16.40
C ASN A 258 -17.43 -17.15 15.61
N ARG A 259 -17.13 -16.09 14.84
CA ARG A 259 -18.08 -15.34 13.99
C ARG A 259 -19.23 -14.65 14.73
N GLN A 260 -19.17 -14.55 16.06
CA GLN A 260 -20.14 -13.77 16.82
C GLN A 260 -19.99 -12.28 16.52
N THR A 261 -21.09 -11.53 16.64
CA THR A 261 -21.07 -10.07 16.43
C THR A 261 -20.09 -9.41 17.39
N LEU A 262 -19.19 -8.60 16.84
CA LEU A 262 -18.14 -7.92 17.60
C LEU A 262 -18.05 -6.46 17.18
N THR A 263 -17.85 -5.57 18.16
CA THR A 263 -17.62 -4.15 17.91
C THR A 263 -16.39 -3.68 18.69
N GLU A 264 -15.75 -2.62 18.21
CA GLU A 264 -14.56 -2.03 18.84
C GLU A 264 -14.76 -1.66 20.32
N SER A 265 -15.97 -1.24 20.72
CA SER A 265 -16.27 -0.89 22.11
C SER A 265 -16.33 -2.08 23.06
N MET A 266 -16.40 -3.30 22.53
CA MET A 266 -16.40 -4.54 23.31
C MET A 266 -14.97 -5.05 23.58
N LEU A 267 -13.95 -4.38 23.04
CA LEU A 267 -12.54 -4.76 23.22
C LEU A 267 -12.01 -4.21 24.53
N GLU A 268 -11.53 -5.09 25.40
CA GLU A 268 -10.94 -4.71 26.69
C GLU A 268 -9.41 -4.65 26.58
N PRO A 269 -8.73 -3.52 26.89
CA PRO A 269 -7.28 -3.48 26.94
C PRO A 269 -6.72 -4.47 27.97
N VAL A 270 -5.59 -5.12 27.67
CA VAL A 270 -4.89 -6.02 28.60
C VAL A 270 -3.53 -5.42 28.99
N PRO A 271 -3.51 -4.37 29.84
CA PRO A 271 -2.28 -3.64 30.17
C PRO A 271 -1.23 -4.51 30.85
N GLU A 272 -1.64 -5.51 31.64
CA GLU A 272 -0.72 -6.42 32.33
C GLU A 272 0.11 -7.24 31.32
N LEU A 273 -0.55 -7.78 30.30
CA LEU A 273 0.13 -8.52 29.23
C LEU A 273 1.03 -7.59 28.40
N LYS A 274 0.57 -6.36 28.14
CA LYS A 274 1.37 -5.36 27.44
C LYS A 274 2.67 -5.05 28.20
N GLU A 275 2.59 -4.92 29.52
CA GLU A 275 3.77 -4.71 30.37
C GLU A 275 4.71 -5.92 30.36
N GLN A 276 4.17 -7.14 30.40
CA GLN A 276 4.96 -8.38 30.30
C GLN A 276 5.69 -8.47 28.96
N ILE A 277 5.01 -8.22 27.83
CA ILE A 277 5.61 -8.20 26.50
C ILE A 277 6.75 -7.17 26.46
N HIS A 278 6.50 -5.95 26.92
CA HIS A 278 7.54 -4.91 26.93
C HIS A 278 8.71 -5.24 27.87
N ALA A 279 8.47 -5.90 29.00
CA ALA A 279 9.53 -6.34 29.90
C ALA A 279 10.41 -7.41 29.24
N TRP A 280 9.78 -8.41 28.61
CA TRP A 280 10.47 -9.46 27.87
C TRP A 280 11.28 -8.89 26.69
N MET A 281 10.70 -7.96 25.92
CA MET A 281 11.41 -7.28 24.84
C MET A 281 12.67 -6.59 25.38
N ARG A 282 12.56 -5.81 26.47
CA ARG A 282 13.72 -5.13 27.10
C ARG A 282 14.80 -6.11 27.58
N GLU A 283 14.40 -7.22 28.16
CA GLU A 283 15.33 -8.28 28.59
C GLU A 283 16.10 -8.86 27.40
N LYS A 284 15.43 -9.10 26.28
CA LYS A 284 16.04 -9.52 25.02
C LYS A 284 17.02 -8.49 24.46
N GLN A 285 16.65 -7.21 24.42
CA GLN A 285 17.56 -6.18 23.90
C GLN A 285 18.84 -6.06 24.75
N ASN A 286 18.73 -6.27 26.06
CA ASN A 286 19.87 -6.23 26.98
C ASN A 286 20.75 -7.49 26.91
N SER A 287 20.23 -8.62 26.43
CA SER A 287 21.00 -9.87 26.31
C SER A 287 21.68 -10.02 24.94
N ASP A 288 21.20 -9.34 23.90
CA ASP A 288 21.83 -9.28 22.57
C ASP A 288 22.88 -8.15 22.41
N HIS A 289 23.05 -7.28 23.41
CA HIS A 289 24.12 -6.26 23.47
C HIS A 289 25.28 -6.71 24.36
#